data_AF-A0A352BC24-F1
#
_entry.id   AF-A0A352BC24-F1
#
_cell.length_a   1.000
_cell.length_b   1.000
_cell.length_c   1.000
_cell.angle_alpha   90.00
_cell.angle_beta   90.00
_cell.angle_gamma   90.00
#
_symmetry.space_group_name_H-M   'P 1'
#
loop_
_entity.id
_entity.type
_entity.pdbx_description
1 polymer ?
#
loop_
_entity_poly.entity_id
_entity_poly.type
_entity_poly.pdbx_seq_one_letter_code
_entity_poly.pdbx_strand_id
1 'polypeptide(L)' 'MIALIVGILLIAFCVFACLPAGTGLAWGADVVNFLKGCAPVFAAFVGLVAVFIGFADIKDKKEAKKEEAAAKALENEQKK' A
#
# COMPACT_ATOMS: atom_id res chain seq x y z
N MET A 1 18.11 20.34 -10.34
CA MET A 1 17.58 21.47 -9.54
C MET A 1 16.18 21.89 -9.99
N ILE A 2 15.92 22.00 -11.30
CA ILE A 2 14.60 22.38 -11.84
C ILE A 2 13.45 21.50 -11.32
N ALA A 3 13.60 20.17 -11.30
CA ALA A 3 12.55 19.26 -10.78
C ALA A 3 12.20 19.51 -9.31
N LEU A 4 13.19 19.80 -8.46
CA LEU A 4 12.96 20.13 -7.05
C LEU A 4 12.19 21.45 -6.91
N ILE A 5 12.56 22.46 -7.69
CA ILE A 5 11.89 23.77 -7.69
C ILE A 5 10.44 23.64 -8.15
N VAL A 6 10.20 22.89 -9.24
CA VAL A 6 8.85 22.62 -9.76
C VAL A 6 8.02 21.86 -8.72
N GLY A 7 8.62 20.85 -8.06
CA GLY A 7 7.94 20.10 -7.00
C GLY A 7 7.54 21.00 -5.82
N ILE A 8 8.45 21.85 -5.34
CA ILE A 8 8.15 22.79 -4.25
C ILE A 8 7.05 23.78 -4.64
N LEU A 9 7.07 24.31 -5.87
CA LEU A 9 6.02 25.23 -6.35
C LEU A 9 4.66 24.55 -6.43
N LEU A 10 4.59 23.30 -6.90
CA LEU A 10 3.34 22.53 -6.95
C LEU A 10 2.78 22.24 -5.55
N ILE A 11 3.65 21.93 -4.57
CA ILE A 11 3.24 21.74 -3.18
C ILE A 11 2.71 23.04 -2.59
N ALA A 12 3.42 24.16 -2.78
CA ALA A 12 3.00 25.47 -2.31
C ALA A 12 1.64 25.89 -2.92
N PHE A 13 1.44 25.62 -4.21
CA PHE A 13 0.15 25.84 -4.88
C PHE A 13 -0.96 24.94 -4.30
N CYS A 14 -0.67 23.67 -4.03
CA CYS A 14 -1.65 22.76 -3.43
C CYS A 14 -2.10 23.25 -2.04
N VAL A 15 -1.16 23.73 -1.22
CA VAL A 15 -1.46 24.35 0.08
C VAL A 15 -2.29 25.63 -0.11
N PHE A 16 -1.91 26.50 -1.05
CA PHE A 16 -2.64 27.71 -1.40
C PHE A 16 -4.08 27.45 -1.87
N ALA A 17 -4.28 26.41 -2.69
CA ALA A 17 -5.59 26.03 -3.19
C ALA A 17 -6.53 25.54 -2.08
N CYS A 18 -5.98 24.92 -1.02
CA CYS A 18 -6.74 24.44 0.13
C CYS A 18 -7.11 25.52 1.16
N LEU A 19 -6.59 26.75 1.05
CA LEU A 19 -6.89 27.84 1.99
C LEU A 19 -8.33 28.37 1.84
N PRO A 20 -8.94 28.91 2.92
CA PRO A 20 -10.35 29.35 2.93
C PRO A 20 -10.63 30.53 1.99
N ALA A 21 -11.90 30.72 1.64
CA ALA A 21 -12.35 31.80 0.77
C ALA A 21 -12.02 33.17 1.40
N GLY A 22 -11.07 33.89 0.80
CA GLY A 22 -10.55 35.17 1.29
C GLY A 22 -9.02 35.28 1.22
N THR A 23 -8.30 34.16 1.32
CA THR A 23 -6.83 34.11 1.18
C THR A 23 -6.35 33.07 0.17
N GLY A 24 -7.26 32.26 -0.39
CA GLY A 24 -6.98 31.22 -1.40
C GLY A 24 -8.22 30.81 -2.20
N LEU A 25 -8.15 29.67 -2.90
CA LEU A 25 -9.20 29.20 -3.82
C LEU A 25 -10.34 28.42 -3.12
N ALA A 26 -10.22 28.13 -1.82
CA ALA A 26 -11.22 27.40 -1.03
C ALA A 26 -11.52 25.97 -1.53
N TRP A 27 -10.63 25.38 -2.32
CA TRP A 27 -10.78 24.04 -2.89
C TRP A 27 -10.53 22.91 -1.89
N GLY A 28 -10.24 23.23 -0.62
CA GLY A 28 -9.97 22.22 0.40
C GLY A 28 -11.10 21.19 0.52
N ALA A 29 -12.37 21.62 0.43
CA ALA A 29 -13.51 20.71 0.46
C ALA A 29 -13.58 19.81 -0.78
N ASP A 30 -13.33 20.36 -1.97
CA ASP A 30 -13.33 19.62 -3.23
C ASP A 30 -12.18 18.61 -3.31
N VAL A 31 -10.99 18.98 -2.84
CA VAL A 31 -9.83 18.09 -2.75
C VAL A 31 -10.11 16.92 -1.81
N VAL A 32 -10.71 17.19 -0.65
CA VAL A 32 -11.10 16.15 0.30
C VAL A 32 -12.18 15.23 -0.29
N ASN A 33 -13.16 15.79 -1.02
CA ASN A 33 -14.19 14.99 -1.69
C ASN A 33 -13.61 14.11 -2.81
N PHE A 34 -12.68 14.65 -3.60
CA PHE A 34 -11.94 13.87 -4.61
C PHE A 34 -11.13 12.75 -3.97
N LEU A 35 -10.41 13.03 -2.88
CA LEU A 35 -9.63 12.03 -2.16
C LEU A 35 -10.54 10.94 -1.56
N LYS A 36 -11.69 11.32 -0.99
CA LYS A 36 -12.71 10.38 -0.50
C LYS A 36 -13.31 9.52 -1.61
N GLY A 37 -13.44 10.04 -2.84
CA GLY A 37 -13.89 9.28 -4.00
C GLY A 37 -12.83 8.33 -4.55
N CYS A 38 -11.55 8.74 -4.51
CA CYS A 38 -10.43 7.95 -5.02
C CYS A 38 -9.96 6.88 -4.03
N ALA A 39 -10.00 7.15 -2.73
CA ALA A 39 -9.50 6.25 -1.70
C ALA A 39 -10.16 4.84 -1.72
N PRO A 40 -11.48 4.68 -1.90
CA PRO A 40 -12.10 3.35 -1.99
C PRO A 40 -11.63 2.55 -3.21
N VAL A 41 -11.45 3.21 -4.36
CA VAL A 41 -11.00 2.57 -5.59
C VAL A 41 -9.54 2.10 -5.43
N PHE A 42 -8.69 2.96 -4.87
CA PHE A 42 -7.30 2.60 -4.59
C PHE A 42 -7.20 1.50 -3.53
N ALA A 43 -8.00 1.57 -2.47
CA ALA A 43 -8.06 0.54 -1.44
C ALA A 43 -8.55 -0.81 -1.99
N ALA A 44 -9.54 -0.82 -2.88
CA ALA A 44 -10.00 -2.03 -3.55
C ALA A 44 -8.91 -2.62 -4.45
N PHE A 45 -8.20 -1.78 -5.21
CA PHE A 45 -7.11 -2.22 -6.06
C PHE A 45 -5.94 -2.82 -5.26
N VAL A 46 -5.47 -2.11 -4.23
CA VAL A 46 -4.40 -2.59 -3.34
C VAL A 46 -4.85 -3.82 -2.55
N GLY A 47 -6.09 -3.84 -2.07
CA GLY A 47 -6.68 -4.97 -1.36
C GLY A 47 -6.76 -6.22 -2.22
N LEU A 48 -7.15 -6.09 -3.48
CA LEU A 48 -7.16 -7.20 -4.44
C LEU A 48 -5.75 -7.77 -4.64
N VAL A 49 -4.74 -6.92 -4.83
CA VAL A 49 -3.33 -7.34 -4.92
C VAL A 49 -2.89 -8.04 -3.63
N ALA A 50 -3.24 -7.50 -2.46
CA ALA A 50 -2.90 -8.09 -1.16
C ALA A 50 -3.52 -9.47 -0.94
N VAL A 51 -4.74 -9.71 -1.42
CA VAL A 51 -5.38 -11.04 -1.37
C VAL A 51 -4.59 -12.06 -2.18
N PHE A 52 -4.14 -11.71 -3.39
CA PHE A 52 -3.32 -12.61 -4.21
C PHE A 52 -1.97 -12.92 -3.56
N ILE A 53 -1.31 -11.91 -2.98
CA ILE A 53 -0.05 -12.11 -2.23
C ILE A 53 -0.30 -13.00 -1.01
N GLY A 54 -1.38 -12.78 -0.27
CA GLY A 54 -1.74 -13.58 0.91
C GLY A 54 -1.97 -15.06 0.58
N PHE A 55 -2.64 -15.37 -0.54
CA PHE A 55 -2.81 -16.76 -0.98
C PHE A 55 -1.47 -17.42 -1.32
N ALA A 56 -0.57 -16.70 -2.00
CA ALA A 56 0.77 -17.20 -2.30
C ALA A 56 1.58 -17.46 -1.01
N ASP A 57 1.61 -16.50 -0.07
CA ASP A 57 2.33 -16.61 1.20
C ASP A 57 1.81 -17.77 2.07
N ILE A 58 0.49 -17.98 2.12
CA ILE A 58 -0.10 -19.11 2.87
C ILE A 58 0.29 -20.46 2.26
N LYS A 59 0.30 -20.56 0.93
CA LYS A 59 0.65 -21.82 0.25
C LYS A 59 2.13 -22.15 0.47
N ASP A 60 3.00 -21.15 0.31
CA ASP A 60 4.44 -21.26 0.52
C ASP A 60 4.78 -21.69 1.96
N LYS A 61 4.16 -21.05 2.96
CA LYS A 61 4.32 -21.42 4.39
C LYS A 61 3.81 -22.82 4.73
N LYS A 62 2.78 -23.32 4.05
CA LYS A 62 2.28 -24.68 4.27
C LYS A 62 3.24 -25.73 3.70
N GLU A 63 3.82 -25.45 2.53
CA GLU A 63 4.81 -26.32 1.90
C GLU A 63 6.10 -26.37 2.72
N ALA A 64 6.63 -25.21 3.13
CA ALA A 64 7.81 -25.13 3.98
C ALA A 64 7.64 -25.93 5.29
N LYS A 65 6.50 -25.77 5.98
CA LYS A 65 6.21 -26.54 7.20
C LYS A 65 6.12 -28.05 6.97
N LYS A 66 5.65 -28.48 5.79
CA LYS A 66 5.56 -29.90 5.44
C LYS A 66 6.94 -30.48 5.15
N GLU A 67 7.79 -29.75 4.44
CA GLU A 67 9.18 -30.15 4.19
C GLU A 67 9.99 -30.21 5.49
N GLU A 68 9.86 -29.22 6.38
CA GLU A 68 10.51 -29.25 7.70
C GLU A 68 10.06 -30.45 8.55
N ALA A 69 8.77 -30.79 8.52
CA ALA A 69 8.25 -31.95 9.23
C ALA A 69 8.76 -33.28 8.64
N ALA A 70 8.83 -33.37 7.31
CA ALA A 70 9.36 -34.55 6.60
C ALA A 70 10.86 -34.74 6.87
N ALA A 71 11.65 -33.66 6.85
CA ALA A 71 13.07 -33.70 7.17
C ALA A 71 13.33 -34.17 8.61
N LYS A 72 12.54 -33.68 9.58
CA LYS A 72 12.65 -34.10 11.00
C LYS A 72 12.26 -35.56 11.22
N ALA A 73 11.25 -36.06 10.50
CA ALA A 73 10.84 -37.47 10.58
C ALA A 73 11.96 -38.40 10.05
N LEU A 74 12.53 -38.06 8.89
CA LEU A 74 13.64 -38.82 8.31
C LEU A 74 14.91 -38.78 9.18
N GLU A 75 15.24 -37.65 9.80
CA GLU A 75 16.38 -37.57 10.73
C GLU A 75 16.16 -38.43 11.98
N ASN A 76 14.94 -38.48 12.51
CA ASN A 76 14.60 -39.32 13.66
C ASN A 76 14.60 -40.81 13.34
N GLU A 77 14.23 -41.21 12.12
CA GLU A 77 14.34 -42.62 11.68
C GLU A 77 15.79 -43.04 11.41
N GLN A 78 16.64 -42.15 10.91
CA GLN A 78 18.07 -42.46 10.68
C GLN A 78 18.91 -42.50 11.97
N LYS A 79 18.47 -41.84 13.04
CA LYS A 79 19.14 -41.88 14.36
C LYS A 79 18.71 -43.05 15.24
N LYS A 80 17.76 -43.88 14.81
CA LYS A 80 17.20 -44.99 15.60
C LYS A 80 17.72 -46.33 15.12
#